data_AF-A0A2T4S6R2-F1
#
_entry.id   AF-A0A2T4S6R2-F1
#
_cell.length_a   1.000
_cell.length_b   1.000
_cell.length_c   1.000
_cell.angle_alpha   90.00
_cell.angle_beta   90.00
_cell.angle_gamma   90.00
#
_symmetry.space_group_name_H-M   'P 1'
#
loop_
_entity.id
_entity.type
_entity.pdbx_description
1 polymer ?
#
loop_
_entity_poly.entity_id
_entity_poly.type
_entity_poly.pdbx_seq_one_letter_code
_entity_poly.pdbx_strand_id
1 'polypeptide(L)'
;MQPSWSSAVHCHTSHNKQLPQMLHPIHLKLKVDNTDVPGQAKQEAKQHFSSYAQALSQIDRSGNNGEFKLGHSFKIYKFNGQEDGNFYYPVMQGDTIKYILTVTPKSENDVHANKNNANYSVRISKFISDELNQYRQNNTPITIFTNKDGYYIEHDKRLDLVMQTKLPDDKTKPSTPAVPNLELKQTVNATQTEATHSSVATKYVNLLPNFQIREQQGNNGWCAGYTMAALLNATKNTSQYRAQDVMHQIHPGLSG
;
A
#
# COMPACT_ATOMS: atom_id res chain seq x y z
N MET A 1 60.67 -57.59 -9.22
CA MET A 1 59.29 -58.11 -9.27
C MET A 1 58.35 -57.05 -8.72
N GLN A 2 57.52 -56.42 -9.56
CA GLN A 2 56.21 -55.89 -9.15
C GLN A 2 55.20 -57.06 -9.08
N PRO A 3 53.96 -56.94 -8.54
CA PRO A 3 53.15 -55.75 -8.17
C PRO A 3 52.62 -55.85 -6.70
N SER A 4 51.73 -55.05 -6.08
CA SER A 4 50.62 -54.18 -6.51
C SER A 4 50.17 -53.20 -5.39
N TRP A 5 49.82 -51.95 -5.77
CA TRP A 5 48.65 -51.09 -5.42
C TRP A 5 47.77 -51.44 -4.20
N SER A 6 47.07 -50.55 -3.48
CA SER A 6 46.91 -49.09 -3.34
C SER A 6 45.75 -48.91 -2.34
N SER A 7 45.79 -47.95 -1.41
CA SER A 7 44.66 -47.11 -0.98
C SER A 7 45.04 -46.29 0.26
N ALA A 8 45.58 -45.10 0.04
CA ALA A 8 45.66 -44.06 1.07
C ALA A 8 44.47 -43.11 0.86
N VAL A 9 43.56 -43.09 1.83
CA VAL A 9 42.44 -42.15 1.90
C VAL A 9 42.99 -40.74 2.08
N HIS A 10 42.93 -39.93 1.02
CA HIS A 10 43.14 -38.48 1.11
C HIS A 10 41.78 -37.80 1.33
N CYS A 11 41.60 -37.22 2.51
CA CYS A 11 40.53 -36.26 2.76
C CYS A 11 40.81 -34.97 1.99
N HIS A 12 40.12 -34.76 0.87
CA HIS A 12 40.01 -33.44 0.25
C HIS A 12 38.97 -32.61 0.99
N THR A 13 39.43 -31.69 1.85
CA THR A 13 38.60 -30.55 2.28
C THR A 13 38.41 -29.59 1.12
N SER A 14 37.25 -29.70 0.44
CA SER A 14 36.76 -28.67 -0.48
C SER A 14 36.28 -27.47 0.32
N HIS A 15 37.10 -26.42 0.39
CA HIS A 15 36.63 -25.08 0.74
C HIS A 15 35.86 -24.51 -0.45
N ASN A 16 34.58 -24.88 -0.53
CA ASN A 16 33.64 -24.18 -1.39
C ASN A 16 33.37 -22.81 -0.74
N LYS A 17 34.17 -21.80 -1.09
CA LYS A 17 33.81 -20.40 -0.87
C LYS A 17 32.58 -20.11 -1.73
N GLN A 18 31.39 -20.39 -1.21
CA GLN A 18 30.20 -19.68 -1.62
C GLN A 18 30.45 -18.21 -1.32
N LEU A 19 30.73 -17.44 -2.37
CA LEU A 19 30.51 -15.99 -2.31
C LEU A 19 29.08 -15.80 -1.78
N PRO A 20 28.87 -14.97 -0.73
CA PRO A 20 27.51 -14.65 -0.32
C PRO A 20 26.79 -14.12 -1.55
N GLN A 21 25.69 -14.77 -1.93
CA GLN A 21 24.74 -14.16 -2.86
C GLN A 21 24.44 -12.78 -2.28
N MET A 22 24.88 -11.72 -2.96
CA MET A 22 24.48 -10.37 -2.59
C MET A 22 22.97 -10.34 -2.72
N LEU A 23 22.25 -10.46 -1.60
CA LEU A 23 20.83 -10.11 -1.50
C LEU A 23 20.73 -8.70 -2.07
N HIS A 24 20.26 -8.59 -3.30
CA HIS A 24 20.06 -7.30 -3.93
C HIS A 24 19.07 -6.54 -3.06
N PRO A 25 19.40 -5.32 -2.60
CA PRO A 25 18.53 -4.60 -1.71
C PRO A 25 17.17 -4.37 -2.40
N ILE A 26 16.10 -4.79 -1.72
CA ILE A 26 14.74 -4.86 -2.26
C ILE A 26 14.15 -3.45 -2.24
N HIS A 27 14.38 -2.69 -3.32
CA HIS A 27 14.01 -1.28 -3.42
C HIS A 27 12.76 -1.04 -4.25
N LEU A 28 11.82 -0.23 -3.75
CA LEU A 28 10.74 0.32 -4.56
C LEU A 28 11.19 1.60 -5.22
N LYS A 29 11.30 1.60 -6.56
CA LYS A 29 11.60 2.81 -7.34
C LYS A 29 10.35 3.33 -8.02
N LEU A 30 10.02 4.60 -7.81
CA LEU A 30 8.88 5.25 -8.46
C LEU A 30 9.33 6.43 -9.29
N LYS A 31 8.83 6.50 -10.52
CA LYS A 31 8.96 7.69 -11.37
C LYS A 31 8.02 8.78 -10.86
N VAL A 32 8.55 9.99 -10.74
CA VAL A 32 7.81 11.20 -10.32
C VAL A 32 8.30 12.40 -11.12
N ASP A 33 7.45 13.42 -11.24
CA ASP A 33 7.83 14.67 -11.91
C ASP A 33 8.82 15.48 -11.04
N ASN A 34 8.58 15.51 -9.72
CA ASN A 34 9.48 16.10 -8.73
C ASN A 34 9.30 15.41 -7.37
N THR A 35 10.38 15.37 -6.59
CA THR A 35 10.39 14.81 -5.22
C THR A 35 9.97 15.79 -4.13
N ASP A 36 9.51 16.99 -4.49
CA ASP A 36 9.22 18.03 -3.50
C ASP A 36 7.99 17.69 -2.68
N VAL A 37 8.13 17.92 -1.37
CA VAL A 37 7.07 17.80 -0.38
C VAL A 37 7.09 19.05 0.51
N PRO A 38 5.94 19.70 0.72
CA PRO A 38 5.81 20.80 1.68
C PRO A 38 6.31 20.41 3.06
N GLY A 39 7.00 21.34 3.74
CA GLY A 39 7.57 21.10 5.06
C GLY A 39 6.54 20.61 6.09
N GLN A 40 5.35 21.20 6.09
CA GLN A 40 4.25 20.79 6.98
C GLN A 40 3.77 19.36 6.69
N ALA A 41 3.57 18.99 5.42
CA ALA A 41 3.17 17.62 5.06
C ALA A 41 4.23 16.58 5.48
N LYS A 42 5.51 16.91 5.33
CA LYS A 42 6.63 16.06 5.77
C LYS A 42 6.68 15.91 7.29
N GLN A 43 6.44 17.00 8.02
CA GLN A 43 6.39 16.99 9.48
C GLN A 43 5.25 16.11 9.99
N GLU A 44 4.04 16.27 9.44
CA GLU A 44 2.88 15.45 9.76
C GLU A 44 3.15 13.96 9.55
N ALA A 45 3.78 13.58 8.43
CA ALA A 45 4.17 12.20 8.17
C ALA A 45 5.11 11.65 9.25
N LYS A 46 6.19 12.38 9.55
CA LYS A 46 7.20 11.96 10.54
C LYS A 46 6.65 11.88 11.96
N GLN A 47 5.78 12.81 12.33
CA GLN A 47 5.22 12.87 13.68
C GLN A 47 4.21 11.74 13.94
N HIS A 48 3.46 11.31 12.92
CA HIS A 48 2.31 10.43 13.12
C HIS A 48 2.51 8.98 12.67
N PHE A 49 3.45 8.68 11.76
CA PHE A 49 3.50 7.34 11.13
C PHE A 49 3.59 6.18 12.12
N SER A 50 4.44 6.28 13.15
CA SER A 50 4.72 5.17 14.06
C SER A 50 3.52 4.82 14.94
N SER A 51 2.84 5.83 15.50
CA SER A 51 1.65 5.61 16.34
C SER A 51 0.46 5.09 15.52
N TYR A 52 0.31 5.58 14.29
CA TYR A 52 -0.71 5.11 13.35
C TYR A 52 -0.44 3.66 12.92
N ALA A 53 0.81 3.31 12.62
CA ALA A 53 1.22 1.95 12.27
C ALA A 53 1.00 0.98 13.44
N GLN A 54 1.36 1.38 14.66
CA GLN A 54 1.13 0.56 15.85
C GLN A 54 -0.37 0.32 16.08
N ALA A 55 -1.20 1.37 15.99
CA ALA A 55 -2.65 1.24 16.15
C ALA A 55 -3.25 0.30 15.09
N LEU A 56 -2.86 0.46 13.81
CA LEU A 56 -3.35 -0.40 12.74
C LEU A 56 -2.86 -1.86 12.88
N SER A 57 -1.63 -2.08 13.35
CA SER A 57 -1.09 -3.43 13.60
C SER A 57 -1.81 -4.19 14.72
N GLN A 58 -2.37 -3.47 15.69
CA GLN A 58 -3.22 -4.04 16.73
C GLN A 58 -4.59 -4.41 16.16
N ILE A 59 -5.15 -3.56 15.29
CA ILE A 59 -6.45 -3.77 14.64
C ILE A 59 -6.41 -4.96 13.67
N ASP A 60 -5.39 -5.03 12.82
CA ASP A 60 -5.27 -6.06 11.79
C ASP A 60 -4.72 -7.39 12.31
N ARG A 61 -4.46 -7.48 13.62
CA ARG A 61 -3.93 -8.64 14.34
C ARG A 61 -2.61 -9.16 13.76
N SER A 62 -1.86 -8.32 13.03
CA SER A 62 -0.50 -8.65 12.57
C SER A 62 0.53 -8.60 13.70
N GLY A 63 0.17 -8.03 14.86
CA GLY A 63 0.66 -8.39 16.20
C GLY A 63 2.15 -8.19 16.47
N ASN A 64 2.93 -7.70 15.51
CA ASN A 64 4.37 -7.55 15.68
C ASN A 64 4.67 -6.14 16.21
N ASN A 65 5.10 -6.07 17.47
CA ASN A 65 5.62 -4.86 18.15
C ASN A 65 7.01 -4.43 17.61
N GLY A 66 7.25 -4.64 16.31
CA GLY A 66 8.52 -4.34 15.66
C GLY A 66 8.66 -2.86 15.33
N GLU A 67 9.91 -2.42 15.16
CA GLU A 67 10.22 -1.06 14.72
C GLU A 67 9.61 -0.79 13.33
N PHE A 68 8.87 0.31 13.22
CA PHE A 68 8.38 0.81 11.95
C PHE A 68 9.34 1.87 11.41
N LYS A 69 9.53 1.86 10.09
CA LYS A 69 10.32 2.87 9.37
C LYS A 69 9.44 3.58 8.36
N LEU A 70 9.58 4.89 8.27
CA LEU A 70 8.96 5.70 7.23
C LEU A 70 9.89 5.73 6.02
N GLY A 71 9.39 5.30 4.86
CA GLY A 71 10.08 5.42 3.58
C GLY A 71 9.94 6.82 2.96
N HIS A 72 10.68 7.12 1.89
CA HIS A 72 10.50 8.37 1.15
C HIS A 72 9.12 8.46 0.48
N SER A 73 8.58 9.68 0.43
CA SER A 73 7.31 9.95 -0.22
C SER A 73 7.33 9.68 -1.73
N PHE A 74 6.19 9.27 -2.27
CA PHE A 74 5.90 9.27 -3.70
C PHE A 74 4.54 9.92 -3.99
N LYS A 75 4.25 10.10 -5.28
CA LYS A 75 3.04 10.77 -5.79
C LYS A 75 2.30 9.87 -6.78
N ILE A 76 1.01 10.12 -6.93
CA ILE A 76 0.14 9.42 -7.87
C ILE A 76 -0.36 10.42 -8.91
N TYR A 77 -0.50 9.97 -10.16
CA TYR A 77 -0.87 10.82 -11.28
C TYR A 77 -2.21 10.38 -11.88
N LYS A 78 -3.01 11.34 -12.32
CA LYS A 78 -4.07 11.07 -13.28
C LYS A 78 -3.47 10.72 -14.64
N PHE A 79 -4.24 10.06 -15.50
CA PHE A 79 -3.81 9.69 -16.85
C PHE A 79 -3.47 10.91 -17.75
N ASN A 80 -3.97 12.10 -17.41
CA ASN A 80 -3.62 13.36 -18.08
C ASN A 80 -2.34 14.03 -17.52
N GLY A 81 -1.61 13.36 -16.61
CA GLY A 81 -0.38 13.85 -15.99
C GLY A 81 -0.56 14.74 -14.76
N GLN A 82 -1.80 15.09 -14.39
CA GLN A 82 -2.05 15.88 -13.18
C GLN A 82 -1.75 15.06 -11.92
N GLU A 83 -0.98 15.61 -10.97
CA GLU A 83 -0.82 15.03 -9.62
C GLU A 83 -2.19 14.92 -8.92
N ASP A 84 -2.40 13.85 -8.14
CA ASP A 84 -3.63 13.64 -7.38
C ASP A 84 -3.76 14.55 -6.14
N GLY A 85 -2.67 15.22 -5.76
CA GLY A 85 -2.61 16.20 -4.67
C GLY A 85 -2.21 15.62 -3.31
N ASN A 86 -1.93 14.32 -3.21
CA ASN A 86 -1.54 13.65 -1.96
C ASN A 86 -0.05 13.29 -1.93
N PHE A 87 0.46 13.02 -0.73
CA PHE A 87 1.80 12.47 -0.53
C PHE A 87 1.70 11.11 0.15
N TYR A 88 2.33 10.11 -0.44
CA TYR A 88 2.23 8.72 0.01
C TYR A 88 3.57 8.23 0.52
N TYR A 89 3.61 7.71 1.74
CA TYR A 89 4.83 7.20 2.35
C TYR A 89 4.67 5.71 2.65
N PRO A 90 5.57 4.85 2.14
CA PRO A 90 5.63 3.47 2.59
C PRO A 90 5.97 3.40 4.07
N VAL A 91 5.17 2.68 4.84
CA VAL A 91 5.50 2.33 6.22
C VAL A 91 6.01 0.89 6.23
N MET A 92 7.29 0.76 6.53
CA MET A 92 8.03 -0.49 6.47
C MET A 92 8.10 -1.13 7.86
N GLN A 93 8.02 -2.46 7.90
CA GLN A 93 8.43 -3.26 9.05
C GLN A 93 9.38 -4.34 8.56
N GLY A 94 10.62 -4.32 9.06
CA GLY A 94 11.73 -5.04 8.41
C GLY A 94 11.90 -4.57 6.96
N ASP A 95 11.99 -5.53 6.05
CA ASP A 95 12.10 -5.28 4.60
C ASP A 95 10.74 -5.37 3.89
N THR A 96 9.61 -5.19 4.56
CA THR A 96 8.27 -5.28 3.94
C THR A 96 7.49 -3.98 4.10
N ILE A 97 6.89 -3.50 3.02
CA ILE A 97 5.90 -2.41 3.10
C ILE A 97 4.65 -3.00 3.74
N LYS A 98 4.28 -2.55 4.94
CA LYS A 98 3.09 -3.04 5.66
C LYS A 98 1.87 -2.17 5.40
N TYR A 99 2.09 -0.88 5.33
CA TYR A 99 1.03 0.11 5.17
C TYR A 99 1.52 1.25 4.29
N ILE A 100 0.58 2.04 3.78
CA ILE A 100 0.85 3.35 3.20
C ILE A 100 0.26 4.42 4.11
N LEU A 101 1.10 5.36 4.51
CA LEU A 101 0.68 6.59 5.15
C LEU A 101 0.35 7.61 4.05
N THR A 102 -0.87 8.12 4.01
CA THR A 102 -1.25 9.19 3.09
C THR A 102 -1.38 10.50 3.85
N VAL A 103 -0.71 11.53 3.34
CA VAL A 103 -0.83 12.91 3.79
C VAL A 103 -1.63 13.69 2.74
N THR A 104 -2.77 14.23 3.16
CA THR A 104 -3.79 14.85 2.29
C THR A 104 -4.15 16.25 2.80
N PRO A 105 -4.34 17.25 1.92
CA PRO A 105 -4.90 18.54 2.33
C PRO A 105 -6.19 18.35 3.15
N LYS A 106 -6.26 18.99 4.32
CA LYS A 106 -7.24 18.66 5.36
C LYS A 106 -8.67 19.07 4.99
N SER A 107 -8.82 20.13 4.22
CA SER A 107 -10.12 20.69 3.81
C SER A 107 -10.11 21.10 2.34
N GLU A 108 -11.30 21.38 1.80
CA GLU A 108 -11.45 21.91 0.44
C GLU A 108 -10.66 23.21 0.22
N ASN A 109 -10.61 24.08 1.24
CA ASN A 109 -9.78 25.29 1.20
C ASN A 109 -8.29 24.96 1.08
N ASP A 110 -7.83 23.91 1.77
CA ASP A 110 -6.42 23.48 1.72
C ASP A 110 -6.06 22.83 0.38
N VAL A 111 -7.03 22.23 -0.34
CA VAL A 111 -6.82 21.67 -1.70
C VAL A 111 -6.51 22.78 -2.71
N HIS A 112 -7.12 23.96 -2.54
CA HIS A 112 -6.94 25.11 -3.42
C HIS A 112 -5.87 26.09 -2.93
N ALA A 113 -5.36 25.91 -1.72
CA ALA A 113 -4.28 26.71 -1.17
C ALA A 113 -2.94 26.41 -1.85
N ASN A 114 -1.97 27.31 -1.67
CA ASN A 114 -0.58 27.00 -1.94
C ASN A 114 -0.16 25.80 -1.07
N LYS A 115 0.49 24.79 -1.66
CA LYS A 115 0.94 23.57 -0.97
C LYS A 115 1.78 23.86 0.29
N ASN A 116 2.51 24.97 0.34
CA ASN A 116 3.31 25.34 1.52
C ASN A 116 2.49 25.98 2.67
N ASN A 117 1.24 26.37 2.42
CA ASN A 117 0.35 27.02 3.38
C ASN A 117 -0.86 26.15 3.76
N ALA A 118 -1.03 25.01 3.10
CA ALA A 118 -2.13 24.09 3.33
C ALA A 118 -1.97 23.35 4.67
N ASN A 119 -3.07 23.13 5.36
CA ASN A 119 -3.11 22.18 6.47
C ASN A 119 -3.25 20.76 5.94
N TYR A 120 -2.60 19.83 6.64
CA TYR A 120 -2.57 18.44 6.25
C TYR A 120 -3.22 17.55 7.30
N SER A 121 -3.75 16.43 6.83
CA SER A 121 -4.25 15.33 7.64
C SER A 121 -3.52 14.05 7.25
N VAL A 122 -3.38 13.14 8.21
CA VAL A 122 -2.67 11.88 8.03
C VAL A 122 -3.65 10.72 8.19
N ARG A 123 -3.59 9.76 7.27
CA ARG A 123 -4.27 8.47 7.35
C ARG A 123 -3.30 7.34 7.07
N ILE A 124 -3.56 6.17 7.63
CA ILE A 124 -2.79 4.95 7.35
C ILE A 124 -3.74 3.84 6.93
N SER A 125 -3.34 3.03 5.95
CA SER A 125 -4.09 1.85 5.53
C SER A 125 -3.20 0.86 4.79
N LYS A 126 -3.76 -0.29 4.40
CA LYS A 126 -3.10 -1.26 3.51
C LYS A 126 -3.11 -0.85 2.03
N PHE A 127 -3.54 0.37 1.72
CA PHE A 127 -3.66 0.89 0.35
C PHE A 127 -2.47 0.48 -0.53
N ILE A 128 -2.73 -0.37 -1.52
CA ILE A 128 -1.77 -0.95 -2.49
C ILE A 128 -0.46 -1.52 -1.91
N SER A 129 -0.37 -1.73 -0.59
CA SER A 129 0.90 -2.03 0.09
C SER A 129 1.45 -3.41 -0.29
N ASP A 130 0.57 -4.40 -0.42
CA ASP A 130 0.92 -5.76 -0.82
C ASP A 130 1.35 -5.80 -2.30
N GLU A 131 0.65 -5.05 -3.15
CA GLU A 131 0.97 -4.91 -4.57
C GLU A 131 2.32 -4.23 -4.76
N LEU A 132 2.60 -3.15 -4.04
CA LEU A 132 3.90 -2.47 -4.11
C LEU A 132 5.06 -3.36 -3.68
N ASN A 133 4.84 -4.35 -2.79
CA ASN A 133 5.91 -5.30 -2.46
C ASN A 133 6.35 -6.16 -3.65
N GLN A 134 5.47 -6.39 -4.62
CA GLN A 134 5.75 -7.20 -5.82
C GLN A 134 6.68 -6.48 -6.80
N TYR A 135 6.62 -5.14 -6.84
CA TYR A 135 7.40 -4.29 -7.76
C TYR A 135 8.74 -3.82 -7.19
N ARG A 136 9.20 -4.40 -6.08
CA ARG A 136 10.51 -4.04 -5.49
C ARG A 136 11.68 -4.85 -6.03
N GLN A 137 11.37 -5.84 -6.86
CA GLN A 137 12.36 -6.72 -7.47
C GLN A 137 12.91 -6.05 -8.74
N ASN A 138 14.15 -6.38 -9.11
CA ASN A 138 14.79 -5.99 -10.37
C ASN A 138 15.09 -4.49 -10.56
N ASN A 139 14.85 -3.65 -9.55
CA ASN A 139 15.24 -2.23 -9.54
C ASN A 139 14.59 -1.41 -10.68
N THR A 140 13.51 -1.92 -11.28
CA THR A 140 12.77 -1.27 -12.37
C THR A 140 11.84 -0.19 -11.81
N PRO A 141 11.96 1.07 -12.23
CA PRO A 141 11.08 2.13 -11.77
C PRO A 141 9.66 1.96 -12.33
N ILE A 142 8.66 2.03 -11.45
CA ILE A 142 7.23 2.01 -11.81
C ILE A 142 6.61 3.41 -11.75
N THR A 143 5.43 3.57 -12.33
CA THR A 143 4.59 4.77 -12.15
C THR A 143 3.23 4.36 -11.62
N ILE A 144 2.65 5.13 -10.70
CA ILE A 144 1.29 4.86 -10.20
C ILE A 144 0.33 5.88 -10.82
N PHE A 145 -0.70 5.37 -11.48
CA PHE A 145 -1.77 6.15 -12.08
C PHE A 145 -3.11 5.93 -11.38
N THR A 146 -4.03 6.89 -11.53
CA THR A 146 -5.40 6.79 -11.05
C THR A 146 -6.40 7.40 -12.01
N ASN A 147 -7.60 6.84 -12.06
CA ASN A 147 -8.77 7.40 -12.73
C ASN A 147 -10.04 7.08 -11.90
N LYS A 148 -11.23 7.27 -12.48
CA LYS A 148 -12.49 6.96 -11.80
C LYS A 148 -12.69 5.48 -11.45
N ASP A 149 -12.04 4.57 -12.18
CA ASP A 149 -12.22 3.12 -12.05
C ASP A 149 -11.28 2.52 -11.00
N GLY A 150 -10.15 3.17 -10.72
CA GLY A 150 -9.18 2.68 -9.74
C GLY A 150 -7.78 3.24 -9.85
N TYR A 151 -6.84 2.47 -9.29
CA TYR A 151 -5.41 2.72 -9.26
C TYR A 151 -4.68 1.66 -10.07
N TYR A 152 -3.68 2.11 -10.83
CA TYR A 152 -2.94 1.30 -11.77
C TYR A 152 -1.45 1.46 -11.53
N ILE A 153 -0.69 0.38 -11.72
CA ILE A 153 0.77 0.42 -11.76
C ILE A 153 1.21 0.26 -13.21
N GLU A 154 1.99 1.22 -13.70
CA GLU A 154 2.69 1.13 -14.98
C GLU A 154 4.08 0.54 -14.76
N HIS A 155 4.37 -0.53 -15.49
CA HIS A 155 5.65 -1.20 -15.55
C HIS A 155 5.81 -1.82 -16.95
N ASP A 156 7.00 -1.69 -17.56
CA ASP A 156 7.29 -2.23 -18.90
C ASP A 156 6.24 -1.86 -19.97
N LYS A 157 5.72 -0.62 -19.94
CA LYS A 157 4.67 -0.14 -20.85
C LYS A 157 3.38 -0.98 -20.79
N ARG A 158 3.09 -1.55 -19.63
CA ARG A 158 1.84 -2.23 -19.30
C ARG A 158 1.22 -1.60 -18.07
N LEU A 159 -0.10 -1.61 -18.01
CA LEU A 159 -0.87 -1.10 -16.86
C LEU A 159 -1.57 -2.26 -16.17
N ASP A 160 -1.24 -2.46 -14.90
CA ASP A 160 -1.89 -3.43 -14.04
C ASP A 160 -2.88 -2.69 -13.11
N LEU A 161 -4.15 -3.06 -13.14
CA LEU A 161 -5.15 -2.55 -12.17
C LEU A 161 -4.87 -3.18 -10.80
N VAL A 162 -4.46 -2.38 -9.83
CA VAL A 162 -4.07 -2.83 -8.48
C VAL A 162 -5.13 -2.56 -7.42
N MET A 163 -6.03 -1.60 -7.64
CA MET A 163 -7.15 -1.37 -6.73
C MET A 163 -8.33 -0.77 -7.48
N GLN A 164 -9.49 -1.42 -7.41
CA GLN A 164 -10.73 -0.91 -8.02
C GLN A 164 -11.46 0.05 -7.06
N THR A 165 -11.97 1.16 -7.59
CA THR A 165 -12.77 2.14 -6.85
C THR A 165 -14.11 2.35 -7.54
N LYS A 166 -15.08 1.47 -7.28
CA LYS A 166 -16.39 1.57 -7.95
C LYS A 166 -17.37 2.45 -7.17
N LEU A 167 -17.88 3.48 -7.84
CA LEU A 167 -18.90 4.38 -7.29
C LEU A 167 -20.33 3.82 -7.49
N PRO A 168 -21.30 4.19 -6.64
CA PRO A 168 -22.69 3.73 -6.70
C PRO A 168 -23.35 3.88 -8.08
N ASP A 169 -23.09 4.99 -8.76
CA ASP A 169 -23.73 5.33 -10.04
C ASP A 169 -22.96 4.81 -11.26
N ASP A 170 -21.78 4.20 -11.05
CA ASP A 170 -20.98 3.68 -12.16
C ASP A 170 -21.38 2.23 -12.47
N LYS A 171 -22.27 2.06 -13.46
CA LYS A 171 -22.65 0.74 -13.98
C LYS A 171 -21.68 0.18 -15.01
N THR A 172 -20.66 0.95 -15.40
CA THR A 172 -19.73 0.54 -16.45
C THR A 172 -18.68 -0.42 -15.91
N LYS A 173 -18.19 -1.31 -16.77
CA LYS A 173 -17.02 -2.13 -16.44
C LYS A 173 -15.79 -1.20 -16.38
N PRO A 174 -14.79 -1.49 -15.52
CA PRO A 174 -13.54 -0.75 -15.54
C PRO A 174 -12.98 -0.66 -16.95
N SER A 175 -12.62 0.55 -17.37
CA SER A 175 -11.93 0.75 -18.63
C SER A 175 -10.53 0.12 -18.57
N THR A 176 -10.03 -0.33 -19.72
CA THR A 176 -8.61 -0.67 -19.89
C THR A 176 -7.93 0.53 -20.53
N PRO A 177 -7.44 1.51 -19.74
CA PRO A 177 -6.86 2.71 -20.31
C PRO A 177 -5.55 2.39 -21.04
N ALA A 178 -5.24 3.15 -22.08
CA ALA A 178 -3.93 3.12 -22.70
C ALA A 178 -2.88 3.70 -21.76
N VAL A 179 -1.63 3.26 -21.89
CA VAL A 179 -0.49 3.83 -21.16
C VAL A 179 -0.36 5.31 -21.50
N PRO A 180 -0.39 6.22 -20.51
CA PRO A 180 -0.15 7.63 -20.74
C PRO A 180 1.21 7.88 -21.40
N ASN A 181 1.25 8.76 -22.40
CA ASN A 181 2.51 9.30 -22.90
C ASN A 181 2.98 10.43 -21.97
N LEU A 182 3.39 10.08 -20.76
CA LEU A 182 3.86 11.00 -19.73
C LEU A 182 5.32 10.73 -19.41
N GLU A 183 6.16 11.77 -19.52
CA GLU A 183 7.57 11.69 -19.18
C GLU A 183 7.82 12.27 -17.79
N LEU A 184 8.06 11.39 -16.81
CA LEU A 184 8.38 11.77 -15.44
C LEU A 184 9.90 11.82 -15.26
N LYS A 185 10.40 12.96 -14.78
CA LYS A 185 11.82 13.33 -14.87
C LYS A 185 12.70 12.77 -13.77
N GLN A 186 12.10 12.32 -12.67
CA GLN A 186 12.82 11.90 -11.47
C GLN A 186 12.41 10.50 -11.05
N THR A 187 13.24 9.87 -10.23
CA THR A 187 12.95 8.58 -9.61
C THR A 187 13.23 8.66 -8.12
N VAL A 188 12.26 8.27 -7.31
CA VAL A 188 12.41 8.15 -5.85
C VAL A 188 12.59 6.69 -5.46
N ASN A 189 13.53 6.41 -4.55
CA ASN A 189 13.58 5.13 -3.84
C ASN A 189 12.65 5.24 -2.62
N ALA A 190 11.39 4.84 -2.79
CA ALA A 190 10.36 5.01 -1.76
C ALA A 190 10.59 4.11 -0.53
N THR A 191 11.36 3.03 -0.65
CA THR A 191 11.76 2.20 0.51
C THR A 191 13.01 2.70 1.23
N GLN A 192 13.68 3.74 0.72
CA GLN A 192 14.77 4.36 1.46
C GLN A 192 14.21 5.00 2.72
N THR A 193 14.84 4.72 3.86
CA THR A 193 14.37 5.19 5.16
C THR A 193 14.52 6.71 5.28
N GLU A 194 13.40 7.38 5.53
CA GLU A 194 13.31 8.80 5.82
C GLU A 194 13.31 9.11 7.32
N ALA A 195 12.65 8.25 8.10
CA ALA A 195 12.59 8.36 9.55
C ALA A 195 12.41 6.97 10.18
N THR A 196 12.96 6.81 11.38
CA THR A 196 12.73 5.65 12.24
C THR A 196 12.16 6.13 13.56
N HIS A 197 11.24 5.34 14.13
CA HIS A 197 10.74 5.57 15.48
C HIS A 197 10.65 4.23 16.18
N SER A 198 11.33 4.12 17.31
CA SER A 198 11.15 3.00 18.24
C SER A 198 9.68 2.95 18.68
N SER A 199 9.15 1.73 18.85
CA SER A 199 7.73 1.47 19.13
C SER A 199 7.14 2.47 20.13
N VAL A 200 6.15 3.24 19.67
CA VAL A 200 5.34 4.10 20.53
C VAL A 200 4.13 3.27 20.95
N ALA A 201 3.99 3.00 22.24
CA ALA A 201 2.80 2.32 22.76
C ALA A 201 1.54 3.13 22.40
N THR A 202 0.57 2.47 21.76
CA THR A 202 -0.73 3.09 21.50
C THR A 202 -1.40 3.42 22.83
N LYS A 203 -1.66 4.71 23.09
CA LYS A 203 -2.19 5.15 24.38
C LYS A 203 -3.65 4.74 24.61
N TYR A 204 -4.46 4.67 23.55
CA TYR A 204 -5.88 4.35 23.64
C TYR A 204 -6.42 3.86 22.30
N VAL A 205 -7.17 2.76 22.32
CA VAL A 205 -7.89 2.20 21.16
C VAL A 205 -9.25 1.73 21.66
N ASN A 206 -10.33 2.25 21.08
CA ASN A 206 -11.70 1.83 21.38
C ASN A 206 -12.41 1.48 20.06
N LEU A 207 -12.77 0.21 19.91
CA LEU A 207 -13.32 -0.34 18.67
C LEU A 207 -14.60 -1.11 18.99
N LEU A 208 -15.45 -1.30 17.97
CA LEU A 208 -16.53 -2.28 18.07
C LEU A 208 -15.92 -3.69 18.20
N PRO A 209 -16.12 -4.41 19.32
CA PRO A 209 -15.35 -5.62 19.62
C PRO A 209 -15.58 -6.77 18.64
N ASN A 210 -16.79 -6.87 18.09
CA ASN A 210 -17.17 -7.92 17.13
C ASN A 210 -17.08 -7.45 15.66
N PHE A 211 -16.56 -6.25 15.41
CA PHE A 211 -16.38 -5.77 14.05
C PHE A 211 -15.30 -6.57 13.34
N GLN A 212 -15.63 -7.07 12.17
CA GLN A 212 -14.72 -7.83 11.32
C GLN A 212 -15.08 -7.56 9.87
N ILE A 213 -14.05 -7.30 9.05
CA ILE A 213 -14.18 -7.24 7.60
C ILE A 213 -14.36 -8.67 7.10
N ARG A 214 -15.53 -8.99 6.53
CA ARG A 214 -15.89 -10.33 6.03
C ARG A 214 -16.08 -10.38 4.52
N GLU A 215 -16.30 -9.23 3.89
CA GLU A 215 -16.52 -9.08 2.46
C GLU A 215 -15.88 -7.78 1.99
N GLN A 216 -15.46 -7.75 0.72
CA GLN A 216 -14.91 -6.57 0.08
C GLN A 216 -15.81 -6.18 -1.10
N GLN A 217 -16.00 -4.88 -1.28
CA GLN A 217 -16.79 -4.38 -2.40
C GLN A 217 -16.06 -4.65 -3.72
N GLY A 218 -16.64 -5.52 -4.54
CA GLY A 218 -16.19 -5.78 -5.91
C GLY A 218 -16.86 -4.85 -6.93
N ASN A 219 -17.27 -5.40 -8.06
CA ASN A 219 -17.81 -4.65 -9.20
C ASN A 219 -19.29 -4.21 -9.04
N ASN A 220 -19.68 -3.67 -7.88
CA ASN A 220 -21.02 -3.13 -7.63
C ASN A 220 -20.95 -1.77 -6.90
N GLY A 221 -22.09 -1.09 -6.81
CA GLY A 221 -22.24 0.24 -6.22
C GLY A 221 -22.72 0.24 -4.76
N TRP A 222 -22.52 -0.86 -4.01
CA TRP A 222 -23.27 -1.12 -2.77
C TRP A 222 -22.54 -0.71 -1.49
N CYS A 223 -21.72 0.35 -1.52
CA CYS A 223 -20.91 0.78 -0.37
C CYS A 223 -21.72 0.90 0.94
N ALA A 224 -22.96 1.40 0.87
CA ALA A 224 -23.89 1.44 2.00
C ALA A 224 -24.30 0.05 2.49
N GLY A 225 -24.56 -0.90 1.58
CA GLY A 225 -24.83 -2.31 1.87
C GLY A 225 -23.68 -2.99 2.62
N TYR A 226 -22.44 -2.86 2.13
CA TYR A 226 -21.24 -3.39 2.80
C TYR A 226 -21.06 -2.79 4.20
N THR A 227 -21.25 -1.48 4.32
CA THR A 227 -21.14 -0.77 5.61
C THR A 227 -22.20 -1.26 6.61
N MET A 228 -23.47 -1.35 6.18
CA MET A 228 -24.57 -1.84 7.02
C MET A 228 -24.35 -3.29 7.44
N ALA A 229 -23.97 -4.17 6.51
CA ALA A 229 -23.73 -5.58 6.81
C ALA A 229 -22.62 -5.75 7.86
N ALA A 230 -21.51 -5.03 7.72
CA ALA A 230 -20.41 -5.08 8.69
C ALA A 230 -20.85 -4.55 10.08
N LEU A 231 -21.56 -3.43 10.14
CA LEU A 231 -22.02 -2.83 11.40
C LEU A 231 -23.10 -3.67 12.09
N LEU A 232 -24.06 -4.23 11.34
CA LEU A 232 -25.11 -5.10 11.90
C LEU A 232 -24.51 -6.39 12.44
N ASN A 233 -23.58 -7.01 11.72
CA ASN A 233 -22.85 -8.18 12.21
C ASN A 233 -22.06 -7.86 13.49
N ALA A 234 -21.43 -6.69 13.58
CA ALA A 234 -20.68 -6.28 14.76
C ALA A 234 -21.59 -6.01 15.97
N THR A 235 -22.65 -5.23 15.79
CA THR A 235 -23.54 -4.80 16.88
C THR A 235 -24.47 -5.91 17.38
N LYS A 236 -24.85 -6.85 16.50
CA LYS A 236 -25.67 -8.02 16.86
C LYS A 236 -24.86 -9.29 17.14
N ASN A 237 -23.53 -9.20 17.09
CA ASN A 237 -22.61 -10.33 17.24
C ASN A 237 -23.02 -11.55 16.38
N THR A 238 -23.13 -11.34 15.07
CA THR A 238 -23.55 -12.35 14.09
C THR A 238 -22.69 -12.25 12.81
N SER A 239 -22.91 -13.18 11.88
CA SER A 239 -22.27 -13.20 10.56
C SER A 239 -23.28 -13.37 9.42
N GLN A 240 -24.57 -13.14 9.70
CA GLN A 240 -25.66 -13.41 8.76
C GLN A 240 -25.88 -12.28 7.74
N TYR A 241 -25.47 -11.05 8.04
CA TYR A 241 -25.69 -9.93 7.13
C TYR A 241 -24.61 -9.88 6.05
N ARG A 242 -25.02 -9.78 4.79
CA ARG A 242 -24.16 -9.55 3.62
C ARG A 242 -24.70 -8.37 2.81
N ALA A 243 -23.83 -7.65 2.12
CA ALA A 243 -24.22 -6.52 1.28
C ALA A 243 -25.31 -6.91 0.26
N GLN A 244 -25.17 -8.08 -0.38
CA GLN A 244 -26.13 -8.58 -1.35
C GLN A 244 -27.54 -8.72 -0.76
N ASP A 245 -27.66 -9.28 0.44
CA ASP A 245 -28.96 -9.51 1.09
C ASP A 245 -29.63 -8.19 1.47
N VAL A 246 -28.84 -7.22 1.97
CA VAL A 246 -29.32 -5.87 2.27
C VAL A 246 -29.85 -5.19 1.01
N MET A 247 -29.12 -5.28 -0.10
CA MET A 247 -29.54 -4.68 -1.36
C MET A 247 -30.77 -5.36 -1.96
N HIS A 248 -30.85 -6.69 -1.87
CA HIS A 248 -32.00 -7.45 -2.33
C HIS A 248 -33.27 -7.12 -1.53
N GLN A 249 -33.15 -6.91 -0.21
CA GLN A 249 -34.29 -6.54 0.63
C GLN A 249 -34.89 -5.17 0.24
N ILE A 250 -34.05 -4.19 -0.12
CA ILE A 250 -34.49 -2.85 -0.53
C ILE A 250 -34.97 -2.85 -2.00
N HIS A 251 -34.34 -3.67 -2.84
CA HIS A 251 -34.63 -3.78 -4.26
C HIS A 251 -34.78 -5.26 -4.67
N PRO A 252 -35.94 -5.88 -4.43
CA PRO A 252 -36.15 -7.32 -4.65
C PRO A 252 -36.01 -7.77 -6.11
N GLY A 253 -36.03 -6.84 -7.07
CA GLY A 253 -35.78 -7.10 -8.49
C GLY A 253 -34.30 -7.03 -8.91
N LEU A 254 -33.36 -6.67 -8.01
CA LEU A 254 -31.93 -6.69 -8.32
C LEU A 254 -31.44 -8.14 -8.37
N SER A 255 -30.99 -8.56 -9.56
CA SER A 255 -30.09 -9.70 -9.73
C SER A 255 -28.65 -9.16 -9.80
N GLY A 256 -27.74 -9.82 -9.08
CA GLY A 256 -26.33 -9.44 -8.96
C GLY A 256 -25.52 -9.75 -10.21
#